data_AF-A0A3S0LFJ2-F1
#
_entry.id   AF-A0A3S0LFJ2-F1
#
_cell.length_a   1.000
_cell.length_b   1.000
_cell.length_c   1.000
_cell.angle_alpha   90.00
_cell.angle_beta   90.00
_cell.angle_gamma   90.00
#
_symmetry.space_group_name_H-M   'P 1'
#
loop_
_entity.id
_entity.type
_entity.pdbx_description
1 polymer ?
#
loop_
_entity_poly.entity_id
_entity_poly.type
_entity_poly.pdbx_seq_one_letter_code
_entity_poly.pdbx_strand_id
1 'polypeptide(L)'
;MEQKFEPPVGEGQQNVETKSAKKRGERGFAAMDPAQQKSIASKGGQAVSQNRDHMSQIGRKGGEAVSQNREHMSAIGRKGGEAGGKSGNR
;
A
#
# COMPACT_ATOMS: atom_id res chain seq x y z
N MET A 1 -8.92 -31.25 64.94
CA MET A 1 -8.15 -31.72 63.77
C MET A 1 -9.11 -31.77 62.60
N GLU A 2 -9.31 -30.62 61.95
CA GLU A 2 -10.16 -30.51 60.75
C GLU A 2 -9.29 -30.77 59.52
N GLN A 3 -9.51 -31.93 58.89
CA GLN A 3 -8.91 -32.27 57.60
C GLN A 3 -9.58 -31.41 56.53
N LYS A 4 -8.80 -30.53 55.91
CA LYS A 4 -9.22 -29.68 54.80
C LYS A 4 -9.25 -30.52 53.53
N PHE A 5 -10.41 -30.60 52.88
CA PHE A 5 -10.58 -31.26 51.59
C PHE A 5 -10.24 -30.23 50.50
N GLU A 6 -9.07 -30.35 49.88
CA GLU A 6 -8.68 -29.51 48.74
C GLU A 6 -9.25 -30.11 47.44
N PRO A 7 -9.95 -29.34 46.60
CA PRO A 7 -10.45 -29.85 45.33
C PRO A 7 -9.30 -30.04 44.33
N PRO A 8 -9.33 -31.10 43.50
CA PRO A 8 -8.32 -31.31 42.47
C PRO A 8 -8.42 -30.22 41.40
N VAL A 9 -7.35 -29.44 41.22
CA VAL A 9 -7.19 -28.53 40.09
C VAL A 9 -7.11 -29.35 38.81
N GLY A 10 -8.22 -29.40 38.09
CA GLY A 10 -8.35 -30.09 36.81
C GLY A 10 -7.49 -29.43 35.73
N GLU A 11 -6.70 -30.26 35.07
CA GLU A 11 -5.99 -29.96 33.83
C GLU A 11 -6.98 -29.45 32.78
N GLY A 12 -6.73 -28.28 32.23
CA GLY A 12 -7.66 -27.65 31.30
C GLY A 12 -7.04 -26.52 30.50
N GLN A 13 -6.86 -26.81 29.22
CA GLN A 13 -6.75 -25.88 28.10
C GLN A 13 -5.33 -25.42 27.73
N GLN A 14 -4.79 -26.20 26.79
CA GLN A 14 -3.84 -25.77 25.78
C GLN A 14 -4.33 -24.47 25.13
N ASN A 15 -3.96 -23.32 25.66
CA ASN A 15 -4.09 -22.06 24.94
C ASN A 15 -2.92 -21.93 23.97
N VAL A 16 -2.97 -22.71 22.88
CA VAL A 16 -2.26 -22.36 21.67
C VAL A 16 -2.89 -21.08 21.15
N GLU A 17 -2.34 -19.96 21.63
CA GLU A 17 -2.68 -18.62 21.21
C GLU A 17 -2.78 -18.61 19.68
N THR A 18 -4.01 -18.46 19.24
CA THR A 18 -4.42 -18.48 17.85
C THR A 18 -3.66 -17.40 17.10
N LYS A 19 -2.53 -17.77 16.46
CA LYS A 19 -1.86 -16.99 15.40
C LYS A 19 -2.72 -16.90 14.13
N SER A 20 -4.04 -16.85 14.27
CA SER A 20 -5.03 -16.99 13.21
C SER A 20 -5.80 -15.68 12.96
N ALA A 21 -5.46 -14.59 13.67
CA ALA A 21 -6.16 -13.31 13.54
C ALA A 21 -5.52 -12.32 12.54
N LYS A 22 -4.41 -12.66 11.84
CA LYS A 22 -3.73 -11.74 10.90
C LYS A 22 -3.61 -12.21 9.45
N LYS A 23 -4.54 -13.02 8.97
CA LYS A 23 -4.82 -13.11 7.53
C LYS A 23 -6.32 -13.09 7.31
N ARG A 24 -6.92 -11.90 7.41
CA ARG A 24 -8.04 -11.61 6.50
C ARG A 24 -7.42 -11.79 5.11
N GLY A 25 -7.69 -12.94 4.48
CA GLY A 25 -6.95 -13.41 3.31
C GLY A 25 -6.74 -12.28 2.32
N GLU A 26 -5.52 -12.17 1.81
CA GLU A 26 -5.25 -11.33 0.64
C GLU A 26 -6.33 -11.70 -0.38
N ARG A 27 -7.16 -10.73 -0.74
CA ARG A 27 -8.29 -10.89 -1.67
C ARG A 27 -8.13 -9.86 -2.78
N GLY A 28 -8.65 -10.18 -3.95
CA GLY A 28 -8.55 -9.32 -5.13
C GLY A 28 -7.13 -9.28 -5.69
N PHE A 29 -6.72 -8.12 -6.21
CA PHE A 29 -5.45 -7.97 -6.93
C PHE A 29 -4.21 -8.38 -6.14
N ALA A 30 -4.22 -8.16 -4.83
CA ALA A 30 -3.11 -8.52 -3.94
C ALA A 30 -3.02 -10.03 -3.65
N ALA A 31 -4.07 -10.80 -3.97
CA ALA A 31 -4.12 -12.25 -3.78
C ALA A 31 -3.61 -13.03 -5.00
N MET A 32 -3.44 -12.35 -6.14
CA MET A 32 -3.06 -12.98 -7.39
C MET A 32 -1.57 -13.36 -7.42
N ASP A 33 -1.23 -14.29 -8.30
CA ASP A 33 0.17 -14.59 -8.59
C ASP A 33 0.91 -13.32 -9.09
N PRO A 34 2.17 -13.10 -8.67
CA PRO A 34 2.92 -11.91 -9.07
C PRO A 34 3.04 -11.69 -10.59
N ALA A 35 3.13 -12.77 -11.39
CA ALA A 35 3.19 -12.64 -12.84
C ALA A 35 1.85 -12.19 -13.42
N GLN A 36 0.74 -12.71 -12.88
CA GLN A 36 -0.61 -12.26 -13.26
C GLN A 36 -0.84 -10.80 -12.84
N GLN A 37 -0.45 -10.44 -11.62
CA GLN A 37 -0.52 -9.07 -11.11
C GLN A 37 0.23 -8.10 -12.02
N LYS A 38 1.47 -8.45 -12.41
CA LYS A 38 2.29 -7.66 -13.33
C LYS A 38 1.66 -7.53 -14.72
N SER A 39 1.10 -8.61 -15.26
CA SER A 39 0.43 -8.58 -16.56
C SER A 39 -0.78 -7.64 -16.55
N ILE A 40 -1.62 -7.73 -15.52
CA ILE A 40 -2.80 -6.88 -15.36
C ILE A 40 -2.40 -5.42 -15.15
N ALA A 41 -1.42 -5.14 -14.29
CA ALA A 41 -0.89 -3.78 -14.10
C ALA A 41 -0.33 -3.19 -15.41
N SER A 42 0.43 -3.99 -16.16
CA SER A 42 1.00 -3.59 -17.45
C SER A 42 -0.09 -3.26 -18.46
N LYS A 43 -1.10 -4.14 -18.61
CA LYS A 43 -2.24 -3.92 -19.51
C LYS A 43 -3.07 -2.70 -19.11
N GLY A 44 -3.30 -2.50 -17.81
CA GLY A 44 -3.99 -1.32 -17.28
C GLY A 44 -3.22 -0.04 -17.59
N GLY A 45 -1.91 -0.02 -17.34
CA GLY A 45 -1.05 1.11 -17.67
C GLY A 45 -1.01 1.41 -19.17
N GLN A 46 -0.95 0.39 -20.02
CA GLN A 46 -1.02 0.55 -21.47
C GLN A 46 -2.38 1.11 -21.91
N ALA A 47 -3.49 0.58 -21.41
CA ALA A 47 -4.83 1.07 -21.76
C ALA A 47 -5.01 2.55 -21.42
N VAL A 48 -4.46 3.01 -20.29
CA VAL A 48 -4.50 4.43 -19.93
C VAL A 48 -3.52 5.25 -20.78
N SER A 49 -2.30 4.77 -21.03
CA SER A 49 -1.24 5.54 -21.68
C SER A 49 -1.19 5.47 -23.21
N GLN A 50 -2.12 4.75 -23.85
CA GLN A 50 -2.15 4.55 -25.30
C GLN A 50 -2.15 5.85 -26.11
N ASN A 51 -2.87 6.87 -25.64
CA ASN A 51 -2.89 8.19 -26.29
C ASN A 51 -2.00 9.17 -25.53
N ARG A 52 -0.73 9.25 -25.95
CA ARG A 52 0.28 10.13 -25.35
C ARG A 52 -0.11 11.62 -25.46
N ASP A 53 -0.75 12.03 -26.54
CA ASP A 53 -1.17 13.42 -26.73
C ASP A 53 -2.30 13.79 -25.76
N HIS A 54 -3.29 12.91 -25.61
CA HIS A 54 -4.37 13.07 -24.64
C HIS A 54 -3.84 13.10 -23.19
N MET A 55 -2.88 12.23 -22.84
CA MET A 55 -2.25 12.26 -21.52
C MET A 55 -1.48 13.57 -21.28
N SER A 56 -0.80 14.08 -22.31
CA SER A 56 -0.09 15.36 -22.25
C SER A 56 -1.04 16.53 -22.06
N GLN A 57 -2.20 16.51 -22.72
CA GLN A 57 -3.27 17.50 -22.55
C GLN A 57 -3.89 17.44 -21.14
N ILE A 58 -4.15 16.24 -20.60
CA ILE A 58 -4.64 16.06 -19.22
C ILE A 58 -3.61 16.59 -18.22
N GLY A 59 -2.33 16.23 -18.38
CA GLY A 59 -1.26 16.73 -17.52
C GLY A 59 -1.14 18.25 -17.56
N ARG A 60 -1.23 18.84 -18.75
CA ARG A 60 -1.23 20.29 -18.95
C ARG A 60 -2.43 20.95 -18.26
N LYS A 61 -3.65 20.45 -18.48
CA LYS A 61 -4.87 21.00 -17.85
C LYS A 61 -4.85 20.88 -16.34
N GLY A 62 -4.36 19.75 -15.81
CA GLY A 62 -4.14 19.55 -14.38
C GLY A 62 -3.10 20.54 -13.83
N GLY A 63 -1.99 20.72 -14.54
CA GLY A 63 -0.98 21.71 -14.19
C GLY A 63 -1.53 23.14 -14.18
N GLU A 64 -2.26 23.52 -15.23
CA GLU A 64 -2.91 24.83 -15.35
C GLU A 64 -3.87 25.08 -14.16
N ALA A 65 -4.69 24.09 -13.80
CA ALA A 65 -5.62 24.19 -12.66
C ALA A 65 -4.94 24.43 -11.31
N VAL A 66 -3.76 23.84 -11.07
CA VAL A 66 -3.04 23.98 -9.78
C VAL A 66 -2.02 25.13 -9.83
N SER A 67 -1.61 25.59 -11.02
CA SER A 67 -0.53 26.58 -11.23
C SER A 67 -0.84 28.00 -10.77
N GLN A 68 -2.05 28.27 -10.30
CA GLN A 68 -2.48 29.61 -9.87
C GLN A 68 -1.66 30.16 -8.69
N ASN A 69 -1.04 29.29 -7.87
CA ASN A 69 -0.14 29.70 -6.80
C ASN A 69 1.33 29.35 -7.12
N ARG A 70 2.10 30.38 -7.49
CA ARG A 70 3.52 30.27 -7.84
C ARG A 70 4.37 29.79 -6.67
N GLU A 71 4.14 30.29 -5.45
CA GLU A 71 4.92 29.91 -4.26
C GLU A 71 4.71 28.44 -3.89
N HIS A 72 3.46 27.97 -3.98
CA HIS A 72 3.09 26.57 -3.78
C HIS A 72 3.78 25.64 -4.79
N MET A 73 3.80 26.04 -6.07
CA MET A 73 4.50 25.28 -7.12
C MET A 73 5.99 25.21 -6.91
N SER A 74 6.63 26.32 -6.51
CA SER A 74 8.04 26.33 -6.17
C SER A 74 8.36 25.41 -4.99
N ALA A 75 7.49 25.34 -3.97
CA ALA A 75 7.65 24.42 -2.85
C ALA A 75 7.51 22.95 -3.27
N ILE A 76 6.54 22.61 -4.12
CA ILE A 76 6.37 21.25 -4.67
C ILE A 76 7.59 20.85 -5.51
N GLY A 77 8.04 21.72 -6.42
CA GLY A 77 9.19 21.47 -7.28
C GLY A 77 10.47 21.24 -6.49
N ARG A 78 10.71 22.06 -5.45
CA ARG A 78 11.83 21.88 -4.53
C ARG A 78 11.78 20.51 -3.83
N LYS A 79 10.63 20.16 -3.26
CA LYS A 79 10.42 18.86 -2.58
C LYS A 79 10.61 17.67 -3.54
N GLY A 80 10.15 17.80 -4.78
CA GLY A 80 10.34 16.78 -5.83
C GLY A 80 11.81 16.61 -6.22
N GLY A 81 12.54 17.71 -6.37
CA GLY A 81 13.98 17.69 -6.66
C GLY A 81 14.81 17.07 -5.53
N GLU A 82 14.47 17.37 -4.27
CA GLU A 82 15.11 16.78 -3.09
C GLU A 82 14.87 15.27 -2.98
N ALA A 83 13.68 14.79 -3.37
CA ALA A 83 13.34 13.37 -3.39
C ALA A 83 14.06 12.60 -4.53
N GLY A 84 14.20 13.23 -5.70
CA GLY A 84 14.93 12.65 -6.84
C GLY A 84 16.45 12.67 -6.66
N GLY A 85 16.99 13.73 -6.05
CA GLY A 85 18.43 13.90 -5.84
C GLY A 85 19.05 12.91 -4.85
N LYS A 86 18.28 12.41 -3.87
CA LYS A 86 18.76 11.40 -2.91
C LYS A 86 18.92 9.99 -3.50
N SER A 87 18.38 9.75 -4.70
CA SER A 87 18.46 8.46 -5.42
C SER A 87 19.42 8.53 -6.62
N GLY A 88 20.28 9.55 -6.69
CA GLY A 88 21.28 9.74 -7.74
C GLY A 88 22.69 9.34 -7.30
N ASN A 89 22.86 8.16 -6.72
CA ASN A 89 24.18 7.55 -6.58
C ASN A 89 24.33 6.50 -7.70
N ARG A 90 24.69 6.98 -8.90
CA ARG A 90 25.16 6.16 -10.03
C ARG A 90 26.42 6.79 -10.57
#